data_AF-A0A9P4GIZ5-F1
#
_entry.id   AF-A0A9P4GIZ5-F1
#
_cell.length_a   1.000
_cell.length_b   1.000
_cell.length_c   1.000
_cell.angle_alpha   90.00
_cell.angle_beta   90.00
_cell.angle_gamma   90.00
#
_symmetry.space_group_name_H-M   'P 1'
#
loop_
_entity.id
_entity.type
_entity.pdbx_description
1 polymer ?
#
loop_
_entity_poly.entity_id
_entity_poly.type
_entity_poly.pdbx_seq_one_letter_code
_entity_poly.pdbx_strand_id
1 'polypeptide(L)'
;MHLPQPKTAFAVPVMAALLLSTPGSQAMPMAMSSVVSGVKALLPRSVEARGFNGMGPITLFNAVKDYLKDANAYDPSVPNKCTLFMETTDGGNCRTSIQCLQTDKAGVALPDWNVCYLNGRQFFTHPEIGDFSIQYTKAGGVDGNKEDGLHDPILRLNNLNNNEDFNVQSFIDQSEGQHGKLCEKTKNVNRGIVYKCGIPKVGTAAFGLSIFKPVDPSPGFTSGWCTMHVIQHQRNEYGIGGDYAFDVIVYDAAHKIIGLVQRQPIDAGSKTLSVTSHLPLTVGIEAKGGDGDAVVFRYGDQTWKSGDGSHQNTFGSGPRNGFEYGNREGDMGFNC
;
A
#
# COMPACT_ATOMS: atom_id res chain seq x y z
N MET A 1 8.54 37.72 57.50
CA MET A 1 7.18 37.14 57.58
C MET A 1 7.32 35.64 57.33
N HIS A 2 7.54 34.79 58.34
CA HIS A 2 6.54 34.11 59.18
C HIS A 2 5.43 33.36 58.40
N LEU A 3 5.72 32.07 58.15
CA LEU A 3 4.93 30.80 58.11
C LEU A 3 3.39 30.86 58.33
N PRO A 4 2.58 29.82 57.93
CA PRO A 4 2.91 28.38 58.00
C PRO A 4 2.37 27.41 56.92
N GLN A 5 2.88 26.17 57.00
CA GLN A 5 2.44 24.93 56.32
C GLN A 5 1.15 24.35 56.91
N PRO A 6 0.55 23.36 56.23
CA PRO A 6 -0.04 22.21 56.91
C PRO A 6 0.56 20.87 56.49
N LYS A 7 0.81 20.04 57.51
CA LYS A 7 1.03 18.60 57.48
C LYS A 7 -0.32 17.90 57.46
N THR A 8 -0.43 16.75 56.78
CA THR A 8 -1.23 15.61 57.29
C THR A 8 -0.79 14.30 56.63
N ALA A 9 -0.62 13.29 57.47
CA ALA A 9 -0.34 11.91 57.17
C ALA A 9 -1.53 11.06 57.67
N PHE A 10 -1.93 10.03 56.94
CA PHE A 10 -2.76 8.90 57.42
C PHE A 10 -2.44 7.71 56.50
N ALA A 11 -1.82 6.63 56.98
CA ALA A 11 -2.33 5.54 57.84
C ALA A 11 -2.80 4.34 56.99
N VAL A 12 -2.01 3.28 57.06
CA VAL A 12 -2.27 1.91 56.57
C VAL A 12 -3.18 1.18 57.56
N PRO A 13 -4.05 0.26 57.11
CA PRO A 13 -4.37 -0.92 57.90
C PRO A 13 -3.96 -2.23 57.21
N VAL A 14 -3.30 -3.05 58.02
CA VAL A 14 -3.03 -4.49 57.86
C VAL A 14 -4.21 -5.27 58.50
N MET A 15 -4.33 -6.56 58.11
CA MET A 15 -5.14 -7.66 58.70
C MET A 15 -6.36 -8.07 57.85
N ALA A 16 -6.74 -9.33 57.69
CA ALA A 16 -6.18 -10.62 58.11
C ALA A 16 -6.85 -11.71 57.26
N ALA A 17 -6.21 -12.88 57.19
CA ALA A 17 -6.70 -14.09 56.56
C ALA A 17 -7.96 -14.65 57.22
N LEU A 18 -8.80 -15.35 56.43
CA LEU A 18 -9.65 -16.43 56.94
C LEU A 18 -9.74 -17.55 55.89
N LEU A 19 -9.17 -18.70 56.24
CA LEU A 19 -9.38 -20.02 55.62
C LEU A 19 -10.75 -20.55 56.07
N LEU A 20 -11.57 -21.05 55.14
CA LEU A 20 -12.61 -22.05 55.44
C LEU A 20 -12.71 -23.03 54.27
N SER A 21 -12.28 -24.25 54.55
CA SER A 21 -12.47 -25.48 53.79
C SER A 21 -13.86 -26.07 54.01
N THR A 22 -14.47 -26.69 52.99
CA THR A 22 -15.31 -27.90 53.14
C THR A 22 -15.48 -28.63 51.80
N PRO A 23 -15.85 -29.93 51.81
CA PRO A 23 -15.41 -30.90 50.82
C PRO A 23 -16.49 -31.38 49.83
N GLY A 24 -16.01 -31.91 48.69
CA GLY A 24 -16.42 -33.21 48.16
C GLY A 24 -17.73 -33.29 47.38
N SER A 25 -17.63 -33.68 46.09
CA SER A 25 -18.43 -34.77 45.51
C SER A 25 -17.81 -35.24 44.20
N GLN A 26 -17.60 -36.56 44.12
CA GLN A 26 -17.10 -37.29 42.95
C GLN A 26 -18.25 -37.53 41.96
N ALA A 27 -17.94 -37.49 40.66
CA ALA A 27 -18.60 -38.31 39.65
C ALA A 27 -17.61 -38.58 38.50
N MET A 28 -17.28 -39.86 38.30
CA MET A 28 -16.61 -40.37 37.09
C MET A 28 -17.67 -40.63 35.98
N PRO A 29 -17.32 -41.28 34.86
CA PRO A 29 -16.57 -40.76 33.72
C PRO A 29 -17.43 -40.81 32.45
N MET A 30 -17.19 -39.92 31.48
CA MET A 30 -17.66 -40.15 30.11
C MET A 30 -16.47 -40.20 29.16
N ALA A 31 -16.17 -41.42 28.72
CA ALA A 31 -15.32 -41.67 27.58
C ALA A 31 -16.05 -41.16 26.32
N MET A 32 -15.59 -40.05 25.77
CA MET A 32 -15.91 -39.68 24.41
C MET A 32 -14.84 -40.27 23.49
N SER A 33 -15.24 -41.34 22.81
CA SER A 33 -14.53 -41.88 21.65
C SER A 33 -14.63 -40.87 20.51
N SER A 34 -13.57 -40.10 20.30
CA SER A 34 -13.44 -39.21 19.15
C SER A 34 -13.08 -40.04 17.91
N VAL A 35 -14.08 -40.30 17.08
CA VAL A 35 -13.89 -40.73 15.69
C VAL A 35 -13.24 -39.56 14.95
N VAL A 36 -11.92 -39.60 14.79
CA VAL A 36 -11.19 -38.70 13.90
C VAL A 36 -11.50 -39.14 12.47
N SER A 37 -12.59 -38.59 11.92
CA SER A 37 -12.87 -38.70 10.50
C SER A 37 -11.84 -37.87 9.75
N GLY A 38 -11.00 -38.55 8.96
CA GLY A 38 -9.96 -37.94 8.15
C GLY A 38 -10.54 -37.08 7.04
N VAL A 39 -10.73 -35.80 7.32
CA VAL A 39 -10.69 -34.78 6.26
C VAL A 39 -9.24 -34.33 6.18
N LYS A 40 -8.54 -34.78 5.12
CA LYS A 40 -7.30 -34.11 4.69
C LYS A 40 -7.68 -32.67 4.39
N ALA A 41 -7.42 -31.77 5.34
CA ALA A 41 -7.30 -30.36 5.03
C ALA A 41 -6.15 -30.27 4.02
N LEU A 42 -6.50 -30.04 2.75
CA LEU A 42 -5.56 -29.54 1.77
C LEU A 42 -5.07 -28.20 2.34
N LEU A 43 -3.88 -28.21 2.95
CA LEU A 43 -3.17 -27.00 3.31
C LEU A 43 -3.13 -26.13 2.05
N PRO A 44 -3.65 -24.89 2.07
CA PRO A 44 -3.40 -23.98 0.96
C PRO A 44 -1.89 -23.85 0.86
N ARG A 45 -1.37 -24.13 -0.35
CA ARG A 45 0.05 -23.94 -0.68
C ARG A 45 0.45 -22.54 -0.18
N SER A 46 1.51 -22.48 0.61
CA SER A 46 2.18 -21.25 0.98
C SER A 46 2.31 -20.38 -0.27
N VAL A 47 1.65 -19.23 -0.28
CA VAL A 47 1.91 -18.21 -1.29
C VAL A 47 3.24 -17.60 -0.88
N GLU A 48 4.32 -18.09 -1.47
CA GLU A 48 5.62 -17.42 -1.44
C GLU A 48 5.42 -15.94 -1.77
N ALA A 49 6.11 -15.09 -1.01
CA ALA A 49 6.10 -13.65 -1.19
C ALA A 49 6.29 -13.30 -2.67
N ARG A 50 5.21 -12.87 -3.31
CA ARG A 50 5.25 -12.40 -4.69
C ARG A 50 5.79 -10.97 -4.67
N GLY A 51 7.11 -10.81 -4.58
CA GLY A 51 7.74 -9.66 -5.21
C GLY A 51 7.48 -9.79 -6.71
N PHE A 52 6.50 -9.06 -7.24
CA PHE A 52 6.06 -9.05 -8.65
C PHE A 52 6.08 -10.41 -9.39
N ASN A 53 5.97 -11.54 -8.71
CA ASN A 53 5.76 -12.88 -9.24
C ASN A 53 6.49 -13.24 -10.56
N GLY A 54 7.77 -12.89 -10.72
CA GLY A 54 8.52 -13.17 -11.95
C GLY A 54 7.96 -12.50 -13.22
N MET A 55 7.15 -11.44 -13.07
CA MET A 55 6.78 -10.58 -14.18
C MET A 55 8.02 -9.83 -14.64
N GLY A 56 8.50 -10.17 -15.84
CA GLY A 56 9.59 -9.42 -16.45
C GLY A 56 9.23 -7.93 -16.57
N PRO A 57 10.24 -7.05 -16.70
CA PRO A 57 10.05 -5.59 -16.80
C PRO A 57 9.05 -5.17 -17.88
N ILE A 58 8.85 -5.98 -18.92
CA ILE A 58 7.84 -5.78 -19.97
C ILE A 58 6.41 -6.01 -19.46
N THR A 59 6.17 -6.98 -18.58
CA THR A 59 4.83 -7.24 -18.03
C THR A 59 4.46 -6.19 -16.98
N LEU A 60 5.45 -5.75 -16.18
CA LEU A 60 5.31 -4.57 -15.33
C LEU A 60 4.98 -3.34 -16.19
N PHE A 61 5.76 -3.11 -17.25
CA PHE A 61 5.50 -2.04 -18.21
C PHE A 61 4.08 -2.11 -18.78
N ASN A 62 3.60 -3.28 -19.20
CA ASN A 62 2.27 -3.44 -19.77
C ASN A 62 1.15 -3.25 -18.73
N ALA A 63 1.34 -3.67 -17.48
CA ALA A 63 0.37 -3.45 -16.41
C ALA A 63 0.29 -1.97 -16.03
N VAL A 64 1.44 -1.30 -15.93
CA VAL A 64 1.49 0.17 -15.77
C VAL A 64 0.84 0.83 -17.00
N LYS A 65 1.20 0.43 -18.22
CA LYS A 65 0.67 0.99 -19.46
C LYS A 65 -0.84 0.81 -19.61
N ASP A 66 -1.40 -0.35 -19.28
CA ASP A 66 -2.85 -0.58 -19.31
C ASP A 66 -3.58 0.31 -18.29
N TYR A 67 -2.96 0.60 -17.15
CA TYR A 67 -3.46 1.60 -16.22
C TYR A 67 -3.30 3.04 -16.75
N LEU A 68 -2.19 3.35 -17.43
CA LEU A 68 -1.91 4.68 -18.00
C LEU A 68 -2.64 4.97 -19.32
N LYS A 69 -3.41 4.04 -19.88
CA LYS A 69 -4.37 4.34 -20.97
C LYS A 69 -5.41 5.40 -20.56
N ASP A 70 -5.52 5.68 -19.25
CA ASP A 70 -6.20 6.83 -18.70
C ASP A 70 -5.39 8.12 -18.92
N ALA A 71 -6.01 9.12 -19.57
CA ALA A 71 -5.42 10.43 -19.85
C ALA A 71 -4.89 11.16 -18.59
N ASN A 72 -5.33 10.75 -17.40
CA ASN A 72 -4.95 11.34 -16.10
C ASN A 72 -3.73 10.68 -15.44
N ALA A 73 -3.06 9.76 -16.14
CA ALA A 73 -1.78 9.13 -15.76
C ALA A 73 -0.78 10.08 -15.06
N TYR A 74 -0.64 11.29 -15.58
CA TYR A 74 0.30 12.32 -15.14
C TYR A 74 -0.31 13.51 -14.47
N ASP A 75 -1.64 13.55 -14.34
CA ASP A 75 -2.26 14.72 -13.77
C ASP A 75 -1.88 14.76 -12.28
N PRO A 76 -1.11 15.77 -11.83
CA PRO A 76 -0.81 15.94 -10.42
C PRO A 76 -2.08 16.18 -9.58
N SER A 77 -3.25 16.37 -10.22
CA SER A 77 -4.57 16.37 -9.58
C SER A 77 -5.00 14.99 -9.07
N VAL A 78 -4.40 13.91 -9.58
CA VAL A 78 -4.64 12.55 -9.10
C VAL A 78 -3.89 12.39 -7.77
N PRO A 79 -4.60 12.24 -6.64
CA PRO A 79 -3.96 11.98 -5.36
C PRO A 79 -3.19 10.68 -5.43
N ASN A 80 -2.29 10.51 -4.48
CA ASN A 80 -1.46 9.31 -4.38
C ASN A 80 -0.35 9.20 -5.43
N LYS A 81 -0.09 10.28 -6.17
CA LYS A 81 1.05 10.41 -7.07
C LYS A 81 1.94 11.57 -6.66
N CYS A 82 3.21 11.41 -7.00
CA CYS A 82 4.22 12.44 -6.99
C CYS A 82 4.86 12.51 -8.36
N THR A 83 5.23 13.70 -8.80
CA THR A 83 6.08 13.89 -9.96
C THR A 83 7.53 13.96 -9.50
N LEU A 84 8.36 13.04 -9.98
CA LEU A 84 9.81 13.06 -9.81
C LEU A 84 10.44 13.76 -11.03
N PHE A 85 11.15 14.85 -10.78
CA PHE A 85 11.93 15.56 -11.78
C PHE A 85 13.41 15.20 -11.60
N MET A 86 14.07 14.81 -12.69
CA MET A 86 15.49 14.48 -12.72
C MET A 86 16.13 15.28 -13.84
N GLU A 87 16.91 16.29 -13.48
CA GLU A 87 17.56 17.21 -14.42
C GLU A 87 19.07 16.95 -14.43
N THR A 88 19.66 16.97 -15.62
CA THR A 88 21.10 16.95 -15.81
C THR A 88 21.54 18.05 -16.76
N THR A 89 22.66 18.70 -16.48
CA THR A 89 23.19 19.79 -17.31
C THR A 89 24.72 19.67 -17.42
N ASP A 90 25.24 19.86 -18.63
CA ASP A 90 26.68 19.85 -18.98
C ASP A 90 27.43 18.60 -18.46
N GLY A 91 26.76 17.45 -18.35
CA GLY A 91 27.37 16.14 -18.01
C GLY A 91 27.85 15.96 -16.55
N GLY A 92 27.71 16.99 -15.69
CA GLY A 92 28.22 16.95 -14.31
C GLY A 92 27.36 17.67 -13.27
N ASN A 93 26.21 18.23 -13.66
CA ASN A 93 25.28 18.87 -12.74
C ASN A 93 23.96 18.11 -12.73
N CYS A 94 23.62 17.48 -11.61
CA CYS A 94 22.39 16.71 -11.45
C CYS A 94 21.52 17.39 -10.41
N ARG A 95 20.21 17.49 -10.69
CA ARG A 95 19.22 18.01 -9.75
C ARG A 95 18.03 17.09 -9.72
N THR A 96 17.44 16.94 -8.54
CA THR A 96 16.24 16.13 -8.37
C THR A 96 15.25 16.88 -7.49
N SER A 97 13.98 16.88 -7.89
CA SER A 97 12.91 17.44 -7.10
C SER A 97 11.66 16.57 -7.18
N ILE A 98 10.81 16.67 -6.16
CA ILE A 98 9.57 15.90 -6.06
C ILE A 98 8.40 16.85 -5.83
N GLN A 99 7.32 16.65 -6.56
CA GLN A 99 6.06 17.38 -6.39
C GLN A 99 4.91 16.40 -6.15
N CYS A 100 4.42 16.34 -4.92
CA CYS A 100 3.32 15.44 -4.51
C CYS A 100 1.96 16.14 -4.34
N LEU A 101 1.91 17.45 -4.60
CA LEU A 101 0.71 18.28 -4.52
C LEU A 101 0.67 19.14 -5.78
N GLN A 102 -0.48 19.17 -6.46
CA GLN A 102 -0.71 20.07 -7.59
C GLN A 102 -0.66 21.51 -7.11
N THR A 103 0.45 22.18 -7.42
CA THR A 103 0.67 23.59 -7.09
C THR A 103 1.46 24.23 -8.23
N ASP A 104 1.31 25.54 -8.41
CA ASP A 104 2.14 26.30 -9.37
C ASP A 104 3.60 26.46 -8.90
N LYS A 105 3.93 25.90 -7.73
CA LYS A 105 5.27 25.98 -7.14
C LYS A 105 6.14 24.87 -7.73
N ALA A 106 7.43 25.20 -7.89
CA ALA A 106 8.44 24.19 -8.14
C ALA A 106 8.39 23.11 -7.04
N GLY A 107 8.56 21.84 -7.43
CA GLY A 107 8.62 20.73 -6.48
C GLY A 107 9.70 20.94 -5.41
N VAL A 108 9.60 20.18 -4.32
CA VAL A 108 10.59 20.20 -3.23
C VAL A 108 11.90 19.65 -3.78
N ALA A 109 12.95 20.48 -3.78
CA ALA A 109 14.29 20.05 -4.15
C ALA A 109 14.81 19.02 -3.14
N LEU A 110 15.41 17.96 -3.64
CA LEU A 110 16.07 16.95 -2.83
C LEU A 110 17.52 17.36 -2.54
N PRO A 111 18.21 16.68 -1.60
CA PRO A 111 19.61 16.94 -1.33
C PRO A 111 20.47 16.90 -2.58
N ASP A 112 21.54 17.70 -2.57
CA ASP A 112 22.49 17.76 -3.67
C ASP A 112 23.11 16.38 -3.95
N TRP A 113 23.42 16.15 -5.23
CA TRP A 113 24.05 14.91 -5.67
C TRP A 113 25.52 14.88 -5.25
N ASN A 114 25.94 13.79 -4.60
CA ASN A 114 27.35 13.51 -4.35
C ASN A 114 27.98 12.59 -5.42
N VAL A 115 27.16 12.01 -6.31
CA VAL A 115 27.60 11.07 -7.36
C VAL A 115 27.00 11.36 -8.74
N CYS A 116 27.07 12.63 -9.18
CA CYS A 116 26.62 13.04 -10.53
C CYS A 116 27.67 12.72 -11.61
N TYR A 117 27.82 11.45 -11.96
CA TYR A 117 28.67 10.97 -13.04
C TYR A 117 28.12 9.67 -13.61
N LEU A 118 28.62 9.25 -14.78
CA LEU A 118 28.20 8.02 -15.45
C LEU A 118 28.32 6.80 -14.52
N ASN A 119 27.22 6.04 -14.37
CA ASN A 119 27.06 4.91 -13.46
C ASN A 119 27.10 5.23 -11.96
N GLY A 120 27.25 6.50 -11.57
CA GLY A 120 27.07 6.94 -10.18
C GLY A 120 25.61 6.75 -9.74
N ARG A 121 25.41 6.11 -8.58
CA ARG A 121 24.07 5.85 -8.02
C ARG A 121 23.83 6.71 -6.80
N GLN A 122 22.94 7.68 -6.93
CA GLN A 122 22.50 8.54 -5.83
C GLN A 122 21.31 7.91 -5.11
N PHE A 123 21.34 7.90 -3.79
CA PHE A 123 20.24 7.45 -2.94
C PHE A 123 19.52 8.65 -2.33
N PHE A 124 18.21 8.51 -2.18
CA PHE A 124 17.31 9.51 -1.64
C PHE A 124 16.28 8.86 -0.72
N THR A 125 15.79 9.65 0.23
CA THR A 125 14.63 9.31 1.07
C THR A 125 13.68 10.49 1.03
N HIS A 126 12.41 10.22 0.77
CA HIS A 126 11.36 11.24 0.76
C HIS A 126 10.13 10.73 1.53
N PRO A 127 9.46 11.53 2.39
CA PRO A 127 8.37 11.04 3.24
C PRO A 127 7.22 10.35 2.49
N GLU A 128 6.87 10.90 1.33
CA GLU A 128 5.70 10.43 0.56
C GLU A 128 6.02 9.27 -0.38
N ILE A 129 7.28 9.04 -0.79
CA ILE A 129 7.63 7.95 -1.75
C ILE A 129 8.61 6.92 -1.16
N GLY A 130 9.14 7.21 0.04
CA GLY A 130 10.14 6.46 0.78
C GLY A 130 11.52 6.46 0.13
N ASP A 131 12.23 5.35 0.26
CA ASP A 131 13.62 5.23 -0.22
C ASP A 131 13.66 4.91 -1.71
N PHE A 132 14.56 5.56 -2.43
CA PHE A 132 14.78 5.30 -3.84
C PHE A 132 16.19 5.69 -4.27
N SER A 133 16.59 5.27 -5.46
CA SER A 133 17.87 5.65 -6.05
C SER A 133 17.76 5.93 -7.54
N ILE A 134 18.65 6.79 -8.03
CA ILE A 134 18.75 7.15 -9.44
C ILE A 134 20.20 6.89 -9.89
N GLN A 135 20.35 6.25 -11.05
CA GLN A 135 21.65 5.98 -11.67
C GLN A 135 21.58 6.28 -13.16
N TYR A 136 22.43 7.17 -13.66
CA TYR A 136 22.52 7.43 -15.10
C TYR A 136 23.46 6.43 -15.78
N THR A 137 23.02 5.86 -16.90
CA THR A 137 23.75 4.78 -17.59
C THR A 137 24.39 5.20 -18.89
N LYS A 138 24.15 6.43 -19.35
CA LYS A 138 24.78 7.00 -20.53
C LYS A 138 25.12 8.47 -20.31
N ALA A 139 26.07 8.97 -21.11
CA ALA A 139 26.55 10.33 -21.05
C ALA A 139 26.82 10.87 -22.46
N GLY A 140 26.61 12.17 -22.63
CA GLY A 140 27.01 12.90 -23.82
C GLY A 140 28.51 12.84 -24.09
N GLY A 141 28.89 12.76 -25.37
CA GLY A 141 30.29 12.70 -25.80
C GLY A 141 30.97 11.34 -25.59
N VAL A 142 30.32 10.39 -24.91
CA VAL A 142 30.78 9.01 -24.73
C VAL A 142 30.16 8.13 -25.81
N ASP A 143 30.94 7.18 -26.35
CA ASP A 143 30.50 6.20 -27.36
C ASP A 143 29.84 6.83 -28.61
N GLY A 144 30.26 8.04 -28.98
CA GLY A 144 29.72 8.76 -30.14
C GLY A 144 28.35 9.40 -29.92
N ASN A 145 27.85 9.42 -28.69
CA ASN A 145 26.60 10.09 -28.36
C ASN A 145 26.74 11.61 -28.45
N LYS A 146 25.85 12.26 -29.21
CA LYS A 146 25.84 13.71 -29.42
C LYS A 146 24.87 14.46 -28.51
N GLU A 147 24.10 13.76 -27.68
CA GLU A 147 23.31 14.39 -26.64
C GLU A 147 24.24 15.02 -25.59
N ASP A 148 23.78 16.06 -24.90
CA ASP A 148 24.49 16.66 -23.76
C ASP A 148 23.97 16.04 -22.45
N GLY A 149 24.72 16.15 -21.36
CA GLY A 149 24.27 15.68 -20.05
C GLY A 149 24.42 14.18 -19.80
N LEU A 150 23.92 13.76 -18.64
CA LEU A 150 23.75 12.36 -18.29
C LEU A 150 22.32 11.95 -18.65
N HIS A 151 22.16 10.75 -19.18
CA HIS A 151 20.85 10.31 -19.66
C HIS A 151 20.64 8.81 -19.42
N ASP A 152 19.45 8.36 -19.78
CA ASP A 152 18.93 7.01 -19.54
C ASP A 152 19.01 6.63 -18.04
N PRO A 153 18.27 7.35 -17.18
CA PRO A 153 18.26 7.04 -15.75
C PRO A 153 17.60 5.68 -15.48
N ILE A 154 18.24 4.90 -14.63
CA ILE A 154 17.63 3.77 -13.92
C ILE A 154 17.15 4.28 -12.57
N LEU A 155 15.84 4.25 -12.38
CA LEU A 155 15.18 4.50 -11.11
C LEU A 155 15.03 3.17 -10.36
N ARG A 156 15.22 3.17 -9.05
CA ARG A 156 14.87 2.02 -8.18
C ARG A 156 14.13 2.55 -6.99
N LEU A 157 12.96 2.01 -6.73
CA LEU A 157 12.08 2.44 -5.65
C LEU A 157 11.99 1.29 -4.66
N ASN A 158 12.34 1.53 -3.40
CA ASN A 158 12.31 0.47 -2.39
C ASN A 158 10.88 -0.03 -2.18
N ASN A 159 9.93 0.90 -2.21
CA ASN A 159 8.51 0.61 -2.01
C ASN A 159 7.79 0.15 -3.29
N LEU A 160 8.42 0.26 -4.46
CA LEU A 160 7.84 -0.22 -5.72
C LEU A 160 8.79 -1.26 -6.30
N ASN A 161 8.44 -2.53 -6.09
CA ASN A 161 9.17 -3.68 -6.64
C ASN A 161 10.54 -3.94 -6.02
N ASN A 162 10.69 -3.83 -4.70
CA ASN A 162 11.89 -4.25 -3.95
C ASN A 162 13.23 -3.74 -4.52
N ASN A 163 13.28 -2.49 -5.01
CA ASN A 163 14.45 -1.90 -5.68
C ASN A 163 14.83 -2.51 -7.05
N GLU A 164 13.90 -3.13 -7.77
CA GLU A 164 14.16 -3.54 -9.15
C GLU A 164 14.42 -2.34 -10.07
N ASP A 165 15.18 -2.61 -11.14
CA ASP A 165 15.63 -1.62 -12.11
C ASP A 165 14.46 -1.11 -12.98
N PHE A 166 14.13 0.16 -12.82
CA PHE A 166 13.19 0.87 -13.67
C PHE A 166 13.96 1.72 -14.69
N ASN A 167 14.17 1.20 -15.91
CA ASN A 167 14.86 1.92 -16.98
C ASN A 167 13.96 2.97 -17.63
N VAL A 168 14.05 4.22 -17.16
CA VAL A 168 13.17 5.33 -17.55
C VAL A 168 13.11 5.53 -19.07
N GLN A 169 14.25 5.41 -19.77
CA GLN A 169 14.27 5.63 -21.22
C GLN A 169 13.47 4.56 -21.95
N SER A 170 13.55 3.29 -21.53
CA SER A 170 12.73 2.21 -22.11
C SER A 170 11.23 2.47 -21.96
N PHE A 171 10.79 3.05 -20.84
CA PHE A 171 9.38 3.41 -20.66
C PHE A 171 8.95 4.54 -21.61
N ILE A 172 9.82 5.53 -21.80
CA ILE A 172 9.58 6.65 -22.71
C ILE A 172 9.46 6.13 -24.14
N ASP A 173 10.41 5.33 -24.61
CA ASP A 173 10.46 4.83 -25.99
C ASP A 173 9.24 3.96 -26.31
N GLN A 174 8.80 3.13 -25.35
CA GLN A 174 7.64 2.24 -25.53
C GLN A 174 6.27 2.96 -25.44
N SER A 175 6.28 4.25 -25.07
CA SER A 175 5.09 5.09 -24.92
C SER A 175 4.86 6.05 -26.09
N GLU A 176 5.74 6.06 -27.09
CA GLU A 176 5.59 6.93 -28.26
C GLU A 176 4.29 6.63 -29.03
N GLY A 177 3.51 7.68 -29.30
CA GLY A 177 2.26 7.60 -30.06
C GLY A 177 1.02 7.15 -29.26
N GLN A 178 1.11 6.97 -27.94
CA GLN A 178 -0.03 6.57 -27.10
C GLN A 178 -0.41 7.63 -26.05
N HIS A 179 -1.67 7.59 -25.59
CA HIS A 179 -2.14 8.42 -24.48
C HIS A 179 -1.56 7.90 -23.15
N GLY A 180 -1.12 8.83 -22.29
CA GLY A 180 -0.58 8.54 -20.94
C GLY A 180 0.76 7.81 -20.94
N LYS A 181 1.86 8.55 -20.93
CA LYS A 181 3.19 7.98 -20.66
C LYS A 181 3.44 7.93 -19.13
N LEU A 182 4.46 7.23 -18.68
CA LEU A 182 4.84 7.22 -17.26
C LEU A 182 5.90 8.28 -16.96
N CYS A 183 6.75 8.49 -17.96
CA CYS A 183 7.87 9.39 -17.93
C CYS A 183 7.92 10.20 -19.22
N GLU A 184 8.46 11.40 -19.14
CA GLU A 184 8.72 12.29 -20.26
C GLU A 184 10.17 12.74 -20.20
N LYS A 185 10.79 12.87 -21.37
CA LYS A 185 12.10 13.48 -21.54
C LYS A 185 11.93 14.78 -22.31
N THR A 186 12.38 15.87 -21.75
CA THR A 186 12.42 17.18 -22.41
C THR A 186 13.86 17.70 -22.44
N LYS A 187 14.20 18.43 -23.50
CA LYS A 187 15.46 19.17 -23.60
C LYS A 187 15.22 20.60 -23.15
N ASN A 188 15.98 21.05 -22.16
CA ASN A 188 15.97 22.43 -21.71
C ASN A 188 16.81 23.29 -22.67
N VAL A 189 16.46 24.57 -22.83
CA VAL A 189 17.17 25.55 -23.66
C VAL A 189 18.65 25.69 -23.27
N ASN A 190 19.00 25.41 -22.02
CA ASN A 190 20.37 25.48 -21.49
C ASN A 190 21.17 24.18 -21.66
N ARG A 191 20.89 23.37 -22.70
CA ARG A 191 21.50 22.05 -22.93
C ARG A 191 21.29 21.04 -21.79
N GLY A 192 20.29 21.29 -20.94
CA GLY A 192 19.88 20.35 -19.91
C GLY A 192 18.95 19.27 -20.46
N ILE A 193 19.00 18.07 -19.88
CA ILE A 193 17.98 17.03 -20.08
C ILE A 193 17.15 16.96 -18.80
N VAL A 194 15.84 17.01 -18.94
CA VAL A 194 14.90 16.83 -17.82
C VAL A 194 14.06 15.58 -18.08
N TYR A 195 14.07 14.68 -17.11
CA TYR A 195 13.14 13.57 -17.03
C TYR A 195 12.06 13.90 -16.01
N LYS A 196 10.80 13.71 -16.37
CA LYS A 196 9.63 13.89 -15.51
C LYS A 196 8.89 12.58 -15.43
N CYS A 197 8.85 11.93 -14.26
CA CYS A 197 8.19 10.65 -14.06
C CYS A 197 7.09 10.73 -13.00
N GLY A 198 5.94 10.11 -13.25
CA GLY A 198 4.91 9.88 -12.23
C GLY A 198 5.28 8.70 -11.34
N ILE A 199 5.33 8.91 -10.03
CA ILE A 199 5.72 7.91 -9.02
C ILE A 199 4.61 7.82 -7.97
N PRO A 200 4.24 6.63 -7.48
CA PRO A 200 3.20 6.51 -6.48
C PRO A 200 3.70 6.90 -5.10
N LYS A 201 2.79 7.32 -4.23
CA LYS A 201 3.09 7.51 -2.81
C LYS A 201 3.17 6.17 -2.07
N VAL A 202 3.97 6.09 -1.01
CA VAL A 202 4.02 4.93 -0.10
C VAL A 202 2.63 4.66 0.48
N GLY A 203 2.25 3.39 0.57
CA GLY A 203 0.98 2.95 1.15
C GLY A 203 -0.24 3.10 0.22
N THR A 204 -0.08 3.63 -0.98
CA THR A 204 -1.15 3.82 -1.96
C THR A 204 -1.10 2.79 -3.08
N ALA A 205 -2.24 2.25 -3.53
CA ALA A 205 -2.25 1.34 -4.68
C ALA A 205 -1.78 2.08 -5.95
N ALA A 206 -0.56 1.78 -6.38
CA ALA A 206 0.12 2.47 -7.46
C ALA A 206 -0.21 1.87 -8.81
N PHE A 207 -0.92 2.54 -9.71
CA PHE A 207 -1.11 2.03 -11.07
C PHE A 207 -1.80 0.64 -11.16
N GLY A 208 -2.62 0.27 -10.18
CA GLY A 208 -3.13 -1.11 -10.06
C GLY A 208 -2.05 -2.15 -9.73
N LEU A 209 -0.84 -1.70 -9.42
CA LEU A 209 0.24 -2.44 -8.81
C LEU A 209 0.22 -2.13 -7.31
N SER A 210 0.00 -3.16 -6.52
CA SER A 210 0.18 -3.04 -5.09
C SER A 210 1.63 -2.79 -4.74
N ILE A 211 1.85 -1.69 -4.03
CA ILE A 211 3.03 -1.47 -3.19
C ILE A 211 2.79 -1.96 -1.76
N PHE A 212 1.73 -2.74 -1.53
CA PHE A 212 1.51 -3.36 -0.23
C PHE A 212 2.67 -4.30 0.06
N LYS A 213 3.16 -4.26 1.30
CA LYS A 213 4.13 -5.24 1.77
C LYS A 213 3.54 -6.64 1.54
N PRO A 214 4.37 -7.64 1.20
CA PRO A 214 3.87 -9.00 1.07
C PRO A 214 3.23 -9.46 2.39
N VAL A 215 2.28 -10.39 2.29
CA VAL A 215 1.74 -11.11 3.44
C VAL A 215 2.92 -11.75 4.19
N ASP A 216 2.94 -11.65 5.53
CA ASP A 216 3.98 -12.27 6.36
C ASP A 216 4.03 -13.77 6.01
N PRO A 217 5.18 -14.32 5.57
CA PRO A 217 5.25 -15.72 5.17
C PRO A 217 5.12 -16.69 6.35
N SER A 218 5.23 -16.20 7.59
CA SER A 218 5.11 -17.02 8.80
C SER A 218 3.67 -17.46 8.99
N PRO A 219 3.41 -18.76 9.19
CA PRO A 219 2.05 -19.24 9.42
C PRO A 219 1.47 -18.68 10.72
N GLY A 220 0.15 -18.46 10.72
CA GLY A 220 -0.59 -17.98 11.89
C GLY A 220 -0.74 -16.46 11.95
N PHE A 221 -1.26 -15.98 13.07
CA PHE A 221 -1.56 -14.57 13.33
C PHE A 221 -1.57 -14.29 14.84
N THR A 222 -1.43 -13.02 15.22
CA THR A 222 -1.60 -12.56 16.60
C THR A 222 -3.08 -12.25 16.86
N SER A 223 -3.72 -13.03 17.75
CA SER A 223 -5.10 -12.78 18.17
C SER A 223 -5.24 -11.46 18.95
N GLY A 224 -6.36 -10.78 18.78
CA GLY A 224 -6.76 -9.56 19.46
C GLY A 224 -7.62 -8.70 18.53
N TRP A 225 -7.32 -7.40 18.54
CA TRP A 225 -7.96 -6.45 17.64
C TRP A 225 -7.23 -6.43 16.30
N CYS A 226 -7.76 -7.14 15.30
CA CYS A 226 -7.30 -7.04 13.92
C CYS A 226 -7.79 -5.73 13.28
N THR A 227 -7.10 -5.27 12.24
CA THR A 227 -7.57 -4.17 11.39
C THR A 227 -7.56 -4.59 9.93
N MET A 228 -8.40 -3.96 9.11
CA MET A 228 -8.32 -4.08 7.66
C MET A 228 -8.46 -2.72 7.01
N HIS A 229 -7.71 -2.54 5.93
CA HIS A 229 -7.79 -1.40 5.03
C HIS A 229 -8.48 -1.86 3.75
N VAL A 230 -9.49 -1.11 3.31
CA VAL A 230 -10.31 -1.46 2.16
C VAL A 230 -10.39 -0.27 1.21
N ILE A 231 -10.16 -0.53 -0.08
CA ILE A 231 -10.41 0.42 -1.17
C ILE A 231 -11.42 -0.23 -2.11
N GLN A 232 -12.58 0.39 -2.26
CA GLN A 232 -13.57 0.05 -3.28
C GLN A 232 -13.32 0.88 -4.53
N HIS A 233 -13.11 0.18 -5.62
CA HIS A 233 -13.01 0.75 -6.95
C HIS A 233 -14.38 0.82 -7.61
N GLN A 234 -14.68 1.98 -8.19
CA GLN A 234 -15.96 2.31 -8.81
C GLN A 234 -16.19 1.52 -10.12
N ARG A 235 -17.45 1.22 -10.42
CA ARG A 235 -17.84 0.49 -11.64
C ARG A 235 -17.54 1.32 -12.88
N ASN A 236 -17.11 0.65 -13.95
CA ASN A 236 -16.82 1.26 -15.26
C ASN A 236 -15.77 2.38 -15.21
N GLU A 237 -15.10 2.58 -14.08
CA GLU A 237 -13.97 3.48 -13.93
C GLU A 237 -12.67 2.67 -13.90
N TYR A 238 -11.58 3.25 -14.37
CA TYR A 238 -10.22 2.69 -14.27
C TYR A 238 -10.07 1.20 -14.69
N GLY A 239 -10.91 0.71 -15.61
CA GLY A 239 -10.87 -0.68 -16.10
C GLY A 239 -11.43 -1.73 -15.14
N ILE A 240 -12.25 -1.34 -14.16
CA ILE A 240 -12.81 -2.21 -13.12
C ILE A 240 -13.95 -3.12 -13.61
N GLY A 241 -14.47 -2.85 -14.82
CA GLY A 241 -15.57 -3.61 -15.42
C GLY A 241 -16.93 -3.18 -14.88
N GLY A 242 -17.97 -3.98 -15.15
CA GLY A 242 -19.36 -3.62 -14.81
C GLY A 242 -19.73 -3.76 -13.32
N ASP A 243 -18.86 -4.37 -12.51
CA ASP A 243 -19.05 -4.60 -11.08
C ASP A 243 -17.97 -3.90 -10.25
N TYR A 244 -18.16 -3.81 -8.94
CA TYR A 244 -17.14 -3.24 -8.05
C TYR A 244 -15.94 -4.18 -7.94
N ALA A 245 -14.76 -3.61 -7.71
CA ALA A 245 -13.61 -4.37 -7.27
C ALA A 245 -13.03 -3.78 -6.00
N PHE A 246 -12.28 -4.59 -5.25
CA PHE A 246 -11.74 -4.19 -3.96
C PHE A 246 -10.25 -4.50 -3.86
N ASP A 247 -9.50 -3.55 -3.30
CA ASP A 247 -8.24 -3.85 -2.61
C ASP A 247 -8.55 -4.04 -1.13
N VAL A 248 -7.99 -5.08 -0.52
CA VAL A 248 -8.20 -5.37 0.90
C VAL A 248 -6.89 -5.84 1.50
N ILE A 249 -6.47 -5.20 2.57
CA ILE A 249 -5.32 -5.61 3.38
C ILE A 249 -5.83 -5.96 4.76
N VAL A 250 -5.48 -7.14 5.26
CA VAL A 250 -5.84 -7.60 6.61
C VAL A 250 -4.59 -7.60 7.48
N TYR A 251 -4.66 -6.94 8.63
CA TYR A 251 -3.63 -6.85 9.63
C TYR A 251 -4.02 -7.61 10.90
N ASP A 252 -3.07 -8.33 11.51
CA ASP A 252 -3.26 -8.94 12.82
C ASP A 252 -3.15 -7.92 13.98
N ALA A 253 -3.33 -8.36 15.22
CA ALA A 253 -3.22 -7.49 16.41
C ALA A 253 -1.79 -6.95 16.65
N ALA A 254 -0.78 -7.51 15.98
CA ALA A 254 0.60 -7.01 15.98
C ALA A 254 0.92 -6.15 14.75
N HIS A 255 -0.10 -5.75 13.97
CA HIS A 255 0.01 -4.99 12.72
C HIS A 255 0.81 -5.67 11.60
N LYS A 256 0.85 -7.01 11.58
CA LYS A 256 1.40 -7.79 10.47
C LYS A 256 0.37 -7.97 9.38
N ILE A 257 0.75 -7.84 8.11
CA ILE A 257 -0.14 -8.17 6.99
C ILE A 257 -0.32 -9.68 6.93
N ILE A 258 -1.54 -10.14 7.16
CA ILE A 258 -1.90 -11.57 7.19
C ILE A 258 -2.86 -11.96 6.06
N GLY A 259 -3.37 -10.99 5.30
CA GLY A 259 -4.23 -11.23 4.14
C GLY A 259 -4.19 -10.06 3.18
N LEU A 260 -4.29 -10.36 1.88
CA LEU A 260 -4.23 -9.35 0.84
C LEU A 260 -4.96 -9.81 -0.42
N VAL A 261 -5.88 -8.98 -0.93
CA VAL A 261 -6.40 -9.08 -2.30
C VAL A 261 -6.31 -7.72 -2.97
N GLN A 262 -6.19 -7.72 -4.30
CA GLN A 262 -6.00 -6.51 -5.10
C GLN A 262 -6.91 -6.53 -6.30
N ARG A 263 -7.65 -5.44 -6.48
CA ARG A 263 -8.62 -5.21 -7.56
C ARG A 263 -9.48 -6.44 -7.81
N GLN A 264 -9.82 -7.15 -6.74
CA GLN A 264 -10.56 -8.38 -6.86
C GLN A 264 -12.01 -7.99 -7.12
N PRO A 265 -12.58 -8.31 -8.29
CA PRO A 265 -13.97 -8.03 -8.56
C PRO A 265 -14.85 -8.81 -7.58
N ILE A 266 -15.95 -8.20 -7.15
CA ILE A 266 -17.02 -8.95 -6.49
C ILE A 266 -17.60 -9.96 -7.46
N ASP A 267 -18.07 -11.08 -6.94
CA ASP A 267 -18.83 -12.03 -7.74
C ASP A 267 -20.13 -11.38 -8.21
N ALA A 268 -20.34 -11.36 -9.53
CA ALA A 268 -21.45 -10.64 -10.15
C ALA A 268 -22.82 -11.16 -9.73
N GLY A 269 -22.94 -12.46 -9.40
CA GLY A 269 -24.18 -13.09 -9.00
C GLY A 269 -24.54 -12.85 -7.54
N SER A 270 -23.63 -13.18 -6.62
CA SER A 270 -23.81 -13.04 -5.18
C SER A 270 -23.59 -11.62 -4.67
N LYS A 271 -22.91 -10.77 -5.44
CA LYS A 271 -22.43 -9.44 -5.02
C LYS A 271 -21.52 -9.49 -3.79
N THR A 272 -20.77 -10.58 -3.66
CA THR A 272 -19.85 -10.81 -2.55
C THR A 272 -18.41 -11.03 -2.99
N LEU A 273 -17.48 -10.77 -2.09
CA LEU A 273 -16.07 -11.08 -2.19
C LEU A 273 -15.62 -11.76 -0.87
N SER A 274 -14.91 -12.87 -0.98
CA SER A 274 -14.25 -13.53 0.15
C SER A 274 -12.75 -13.28 0.10
N VAL A 275 -12.19 -12.75 1.18
CA VAL A 275 -10.76 -12.45 1.33
C VAL A 275 -10.14 -13.51 2.23
N THR A 276 -9.24 -14.32 1.66
CA THR A 276 -8.46 -15.31 2.39
C THR A 276 -7.25 -14.65 3.07
N SER A 277 -6.93 -15.10 4.28
CA SER A 277 -5.80 -14.62 5.09
C SER A 277 -5.25 -15.77 5.95
N HIS A 278 -4.33 -15.48 6.87
CA HIS A 278 -3.91 -16.44 7.90
C HIS A 278 -4.94 -16.63 9.02
N LEU A 279 -6.07 -15.92 8.97
CA LEU A 279 -7.17 -16.12 9.90
C LEU A 279 -7.89 -17.46 9.65
N PRO A 280 -8.53 -18.05 10.67
CA PRO A 280 -9.29 -19.29 10.52
C PRO A 280 -10.53 -19.17 9.62
N LEU A 281 -11.10 -17.96 9.50
CA LEU A 281 -12.27 -17.65 8.69
C LEU A 281 -11.91 -16.62 7.61
N THR A 282 -12.69 -16.56 6.54
CA THR A 282 -12.54 -15.52 5.52
C THR A 282 -13.21 -14.23 5.97
N VAL A 283 -12.65 -13.11 5.52
CA VAL A 283 -13.36 -11.82 5.59
C VAL A 283 -14.30 -11.73 4.40
N GLY A 284 -15.58 -11.54 4.66
CA GLY A 284 -16.61 -11.35 3.64
C GLY A 284 -16.89 -9.88 3.38
N ILE A 285 -17.00 -9.49 2.11
CA ILE A 285 -17.40 -8.16 1.66
C ILE A 285 -18.62 -8.31 0.76
N GLU A 286 -19.67 -7.53 1.00
CA GLU A 286 -20.90 -7.52 0.22
C GLU A 286 -21.20 -6.10 -0.27
N ALA A 287 -21.42 -5.94 -1.59
CA ALA A 287 -21.65 -4.64 -2.23
C ALA A 287 -22.76 -4.73 -3.29
N LYS A 288 -24.00 -4.40 -2.89
CA LYS A 288 -25.23 -4.83 -3.58
C LYS A 288 -25.49 -4.25 -4.98
N GLY A 289 -24.96 -3.08 -5.34
CA GLY A 289 -25.50 -2.48 -6.56
C GLY A 289 -25.43 -0.99 -6.64
N GLY A 290 -26.15 -0.36 -5.74
CA GLY A 290 -26.47 1.05 -5.83
C GLY A 290 -25.39 1.92 -5.20
N ASP A 291 -25.28 3.13 -5.73
CA ASP A 291 -24.40 4.15 -5.16
C ASP A 291 -24.79 4.50 -3.71
N GLY A 292 -26.06 4.28 -3.33
CA GLY A 292 -26.55 4.45 -1.96
C GLY A 292 -26.44 3.20 -1.07
N ASP A 293 -26.05 2.04 -1.61
CA ASP A 293 -25.97 0.81 -0.82
C ASP A 293 -24.72 0.83 0.05
N ALA A 294 -24.90 0.48 1.33
CA ALA A 294 -23.78 0.31 2.24
C ALA A 294 -23.00 -0.96 1.87
N VAL A 295 -21.67 -0.85 1.86
CA VAL A 295 -20.79 -2.03 1.84
C VAL A 295 -20.84 -2.68 3.22
N VAL A 296 -21.10 -3.98 3.23
CA VAL A 296 -21.20 -4.79 4.45
C VAL A 296 -19.97 -5.68 4.55
N PHE A 297 -19.38 -5.72 5.73
CA PHE A 297 -18.19 -6.49 6.05
C PHE A 297 -18.55 -7.54 7.10
N ARG A 298 -17.95 -8.74 7.00
CA ARG A 298 -18.23 -9.86 7.90
C ARG A 298 -16.97 -10.63 8.25
N TYR A 299 -16.89 -11.09 9.49
CA TYR A 299 -15.89 -12.05 9.94
C TYR A 299 -16.46 -12.91 11.08
N GLY A 300 -16.73 -14.19 10.79
CA GLY A 300 -17.50 -15.05 11.71
C GLY A 300 -18.87 -14.45 12.01
N ASP A 301 -19.20 -14.31 13.28
CA ASP A 301 -20.46 -13.73 13.75
C ASP A 301 -20.45 -12.19 13.81
N GLN A 302 -19.30 -11.56 13.52
CA GLN A 302 -19.18 -10.11 13.47
C GLN A 302 -19.65 -9.59 12.11
N THR A 303 -20.47 -8.55 12.10
CA THR A 303 -20.93 -7.87 10.90
C THR A 303 -20.94 -6.38 11.15
N TRP A 304 -20.38 -5.62 10.21
CA TRP A 304 -20.33 -4.16 10.28
C TRP A 304 -20.52 -3.54 8.90
N LYS A 305 -20.88 -2.26 8.90
CA LYS A 305 -21.13 -1.48 7.69
C LYS A 305 -20.53 -0.09 7.84
N SER A 306 -20.48 0.68 6.76
CA SER A 306 -20.03 2.08 6.79
C SER A 306 -20.71 2.86 7.93
N GLY A 307 -19.90 3.60 8.71
CA GLY A 307 -20.36 4.39 9.86
C GLY A 307 -20.58 3.59 11.17
N ASP A 308 -20.26 2.30 11.21
CA ASP A 308 -20.30 1.53 12.45
C ASP A 308 -19.13 1.89 13.38
N GLY A 309 -19.42 2.64 14.44
CA GLY A 309 -18.44 3.05 15.45
C GLY A 309 -17.90 1.89 16.31
N SER A 310 -18.61 0.77 16.43
CA SER A 310 -18.15 -0.38 17.25
C SER A 310 -16.96 -1.11 16.61
N HIS A 311 -16.84 -1.03 15.28
CA HIS A 311 -15.74 -1.57 14.50
C HIS A 311 -14.79 -0.47 14.00
N GLN A 312 -14.89 0.74 14.56
CA GLN A 312 -14.13 1.92 14.13
C GLN A 312 -14.14 2.12 12.61
N ASN A 313 -15.28 1.82 11.96
CA ASN A 313 -15.33 1.76 10.52
C ASN A 313 -15.35 3.16 9.91
N THR A 314 -14.24 3.54 9.27
CA THR A 314 -14.09 4.82 8.56
C THR A 314 -14.45 4.74 7.08
N PHE A 315 -14.83 3.56 6.57
CA PHE A 315 -15.07 3.32 5.15
C PHE A 315 -16.13 4.25 4.56
N GLY A 316 -15.71 5.09 3.61
CA GLY A 316 -16.57 6.07 2.96
C GLY A 316 -16.95 7.27 3.85
N SER A 317 -16.25 7.47 4.98
CA SER A 317 -16.52 8.55 5.93
C SER A 317 -15.28 9.42 6.21
N GLY A 318 -15.37 10.69 5.80
CA GLY A 318 -14.39 11.74 6.11
C GLY A 318 -13.59 12.25 4.91
N PRO A 319 -12.97 13.44 4.97
CA PRO A 319 -12.21 14.04 3.88
C PRO A 319 -10.81 13.40 3.64
N ARG A 320 -10.55 12.23 4.25
CA ARG A 320 -9.37 11.38 4.03
C ARG A 320 -9.71 9.91 3.79
N ASN A 321 -10.99 9.52 3.96
CA ASN A 321 -11.52 8.16 3.83
C ASN A 321 -12.88 8.22 3.11
N GLY A 322 -13.06 9.23 2.27
CA GLY A 322 -14.33 9.60 1.65
C GLY A 322 -14.45 9.04 0.25
N PHE A 323 -15.45 9.54 -0.48
CA PHE A 323 -15.46 9.39 -1.93
C PHE A 323 -14.39 10.32 -2.50
N GLU A 324 -13.24 9.75 -2.82
CA GLU A 324 -12.16 10.46 -3.46
C GLU A 324 -11.96 9.85 -4.85
N TYR A 325 -12.20 10.66 -5.89
CA TYR A 325 -11.91 10.32 -7.29
C TYR A 325 -12.63 9.07 -7.81
N GLY A 326 -13.87 8.90 -7.33
CA GLY A 326 -14.71 7.75 -7.65
C GLY A 326 -14.49 6.57 -6.71
N ASN A 327 -13.40 6.48 -5.96
CA ASN A 327 -13.18 5.37 -5.05
C ASN A 327 -13.69 5.68 -3.64
N ARG A 328 -14.01 4.64 -2.88
CA ARG A 328 -14.27 4.74 -1.43
C ARG A 328 -13.17 3.99 -0.71
N GLU A 329 -12.59 4.58 0.31
CA GLU A 329 -11.58 3.90 1.12
C GLU A 329 -11.91 3.99 2.61
N GLY A 330 -11.22 3.18 3.40
CA GLY A 330 -11.18 3.36 4.84
C GLY A 330 -10.65 2.14 5.57
N ASP A 331 -10.60 2.30 6.88
CA ASP A 331 -10.09 1.33 7.84
C ASP A 331 -11.21 0.87 8.76
N MET A 332 -11.07 -0.35 9.27
CA MET A 332 -12.00 -0.92 10.22
C MET A 332 -11.31 -2.01 11.03
N GLY A 333 -11.76 -2.22 12.25
CA GLY A 333 -11.25 -3.24 13.15
C GLY A 333 -12.28 -4.30 13.48
N PHE A 334 -11.80 -5.48 13.86
CA PHE A 334 -12.63 -6.61 14.25
C PHE A 334 -11.83 -7.55 15.17
N ASN A 335 -12.53 -8.33 15.98
CA ASN A 335 -11.86 -9.33 16.81
C ASN A 335 -11.46 -10.52 15.97
N CYS A 336 -10.19 -10.89 16.08
CA CYS A 336 -9.58 -12.10 15.57
C CYS A 336 -8.80 -12.76 16.71
#